data_AF-L0K3N2-F1
#
_entry.id   AF-L0K3N2-F1
#
_cell.length_a   1.000
_cell.length_b   1.000
_cell.length_c   1.000
_cell.angle_alpha   90.00
_cell.angle_beta   90.00
_cell.angle_gamma   90.00
#
_symmetry.space_group_name_H-M   'P 1'
#
loop_
_entity.id
_entity.type
_entity.pdbx_description
1 polymer ?
#
loop_
_entity_poly.entity_id
_entity_poly.type
_entity_poly.pdbx_seq_one_letter_code
_entity_poly.pdbx_strand_id
1 'polypeptide(L)'
;MSAWEDDGAAASLARTAVLVGTPIALGAVLWVHPHGGAYETVAAVADAWLAVHLLLLPLFALLGAAVYVLLAGFSGRTATIGRLGVAVYVIFYIGFEAIAGIATGLVVRGTGSLSGAEQVGAAAAYDAIVTSPVVGVLALLGIAGMIVAVVALALELRRAGAPTVPIVLLAGVPIAVVGHGGGSIDAVGMALFLVGVVWLEFGWHRESTHHEGVPA
;
A
#
# COMPACT_ATOMS: atom_id res chain seq x y z
N MET A 1 2.10 -25.47 -29.15
CA MET A 1 2.06 -24.86 -27.81
C MET A 1 3.48 -24.49 -27.48
N SER A 2 3.87 -23.30 -27.90
CA SER A 2 5.27 -22.83 -27.94
C SER A 2 5.47 -21.79 -26.84
N ALA A 3 6.72 -21.66 -26.36
CA ALA A 3 7.15 -20.83 -25.23
C ALA A 3 6.58 -19.38 -25.17
N TRP A 4 6.07 -18.85 -26.28
CA TRP A 4 5.44 -17.55 -26.39
C TRP A 4 4.03 -17.46 -25.79
N GLU A 5 3.28 -18.57 -25.78
CA GLU A 5 1.96 -18.65 -25.10
C GLU A 5 2.16 -18.71 -23.57
N ASP A 6 3.24 -19.36 -23.13
CA ASP A 6 3.59 -19.50 -21.70
C ASP A 6 4.03 -18.15 -21.09
N ASP A 7 4.79 -17.34 -21.83
CA ASP A 7 5.22 -16.01 -21.39
C ASP A 7 4.05 -15.05 -21.19
N GLY A 8 3.05 -15.09 -22.08
CA GLY A 8 1.83 -14.28 -21.99
C GLY A 8 0.95 -14.70 -20.81
N ALA A 9 0.79 -16.01 -20.58
CA ALA A 9 0.04 -16.55 -19.45
C ALA A 9 0.72 -16.24 -18.10
N ALA A 10 2.05 -16.38 -18.02
CA ALA A 10 2.81 -16.06 -16.82
C ALA A 10 2.76 -14.55 -16.48
N ALA A 11 2.85 -13.68 -17.49
CA ALA A 11 2.71 -12.24 -17.30
C ALA A 11 1.29 -11.84 -16.83
N SER A 12 0.26 -12.50 -17.38
CA SER A 12 -1.13 -12.37 -16.92
C SER A 12 -1.29 -12.81 -15.47
N LEU A 13 -0.75 -13.97 -15.09
CA LEU A 13 -0.82 -14.49 -13.72
C LEU A 13 -0.08 -13.59 -12.72
N ALA A 14 1.11 -13.11 -13.07
CA ALA A 14 1.87 -12.19 -12.24
C ALA A 14 1.12 -10.87 -12.02
N ARG A 15 0.51 -10.31 -13.08
CA ARG A 15 -0.36 -9.13 -12.98
C ARG A 15 -1.51 -9.39 -12.02
N THR A 16 -2.25 -10.49 -12.19
CA THR A 16 -3.38 -10.83 -11.31
C THR A 16 -2.92 -11.06 -9.87
N ALA A 17 -1.80 -11.74 -9.64
CA ALA A 17 -1.26 -11.96 -8.30
C ALA A 17 -0.92 -10.64 -7.60
N VAL A 18 -0.33 -9.68 -8.29
CA VAL A 18 -0.04 -8.35 -7.73
C VAL A 18 -1.33 -7.56 -7.50
N LEU A 19 -2.24 -7.52 -8.47
CA LEU A 19 -3.43 -6.67 -8.41
C LEU A 19 -4.50 -7.20 -7.43
N VAL A 20 -4.65 -8.51 -7.33
CA VAL A 20 -5.68 -9.17 -6.51
C VAL A 20 -5.09 -9.72 -5.22
N GLY A 21 -3.95 -10.41 -5.31
CA GLY A 21 -3.31 -11.03 -4.15
C GLY A 21 -2.84 -10.01 -3.11
N THR A 22 -2.28 -8.87 -3.56
CA THR A 22 -1.80 -7.81 -2.66
C THR A 22 -2.89 -7.27 -1.74
N PRO A 23 -4.03 -6.72 -2.23
CA PRO A 23 -5.04 -6.18 -1.33
C PRO A 23 -5.71 -7.24 -0.45
N ILE A 24 -5.79 -8.51 -0.89
CA ILE A 24 -6.26 -9.60 -0.04
C ILE A 24 -5.29 -9.84 1.12
N ALA A 25 -4.01 -10.04 0.81
CA ALA A 25 -2.99 -10.31 1.82
C ALA A 25 -2.81 -9.13 2.78
N LEU A 26 -2.72 -7.92 2.23
CA LEU A 26 -2.60 -6.69 3.02
C LEU A 26 -3.84 -6.46 3.87
N GLY A 27 -5.06 -6.59 3.31
CA GLY A 27 -6.30 -6.46 4.07
C GLY A 27 -6.41 -7.49 5.21
N ALA A 28 -5.99 -8.73 4.98
CA ALA A 28 -5.96 -9.77 6.02
C ALA A 28 -4.97 -9.46 7.15
N VAL A 29 -3.76 -9.01 6.82
CA VAL A 29 -2.75 -8.62 7.82
C VAL A 29 -3.20 -7.39 8.60
N LEU A 30 -3.74 -6.38 7.93
CA LEU A 30 -4.26 -5.17 8.58
C LEU A 30 -5.45 -5.46 9.50
N TRP A 31 -6.33 -6.39 9.13
CA TRP A 31 -7.46 -6.80 9.96
C TRP A 31 -7.04 -7.34 11.34
N VAL A 32 -5.87 -7.98 11.42
CA VAL A 32 -5.32 -8.55 12.67
C VAL A 32 -4.18 -7.71 13.24
N HIS A 33 -3.95 -6.51 12.71
CA HIS A 33 -2.87 -5.64 13.16
C HIS A 33 -3.09 -5.20 14.62
N PRO A 34 -2.09 -5.37 15.51
CA PRO A 34 -2.22 -4.96 16.90
C PRO A 34 -2.19 -3.43 17.02
N HIS A 35 -3.13 -2.87 17.77
CA HIS A 35 -3.21 -1.42 17.96
C HIS A 35 -1.97 -0.90 18.70
N GLY A 36 -1.40 0.18 18.15
CA GLY A 36 -0.35 0.95 18.84
C GLY A 36 -0.88 1.66 20.07
N GLY A 37 0.01 2.31 20.82
CA GLY A 37 -0.41 3.06 22.00
C GLY A 37 0.74 3.39 22.94
N ALA A 38 0.48 3.25 24.24
CA ALA A 38 1.53 3.36 25.25
C ALA A 38 2.52 2.19 25.12
N TYR A 39 3.71 2.35 25.70
CA TYR A 39 4.75 1.33 25.69
C TYR A 39 4.23 -0.03 26.17
N GLU A 40 3.45 -0.06 27.26
CA GLU A 40 2.94 -1.29 27.89
C GLU A 40 2.00 -2.07 26.97
N THR A 41 1.19 -1.36 26.16
CA THR A 41 0.24 -2.02 25.25
C THR A 41 0.96 -2.73 24.13
N VAL A 42 2.01 -2.11 23.58
CA VAL A 42 2.85 -2.73 22.55
C VAL A 42 3.73 -3.83 23.16
N ALA A 43 4.25 -3.65 24.38
CA ALA A 43 5.06 -4.63 25.08
C ALA A 43 4.33 -5.96 25.32
N ALA A 44 3.04 -5.91 25.62
CA ALA A 44 2.22 -7.10 25.80
C ALA A 44 2.11 -7.97 24.53
N VAL A 45 2.36 -7.40 23.35
CA VAL A 45 2.20 -8.06 22.04
C VAL A 45 3.43 -7.92 21.14
N ALA A 46 4.62 -7.73 21.72
CA ALA A 46 5.82 -7.31 20.98
C ALA A 46 6.20 -8.26 19.81
N ASP A 47 6.07 -9.58 20.02
CA ASP A 47 6.35 -10.56 18.95
C ASP A 47 5.33 -10.48 17.81
N ALA A 48 4.04 -10.34 18.13
CA ALA A 48 2.98 -10.20 17.13
C ALA A 48 3.11 -8.87 16.38
N TRP A 49 3.41 -7.78 17.09
CA TRP A 49 3.71 -6.47 16.51
C TRP A 49 4.84 -6.57 15.49
N LEU A 50 5.97 -7.16 15.88
CA LEU A 50 7.14 -7.28 15.00
C LEU A 50 6.84 -8.16 13.78
N ALA A 51 6.16 -9.30 13.98
CA ALA A 51 5.79 -10.20 12.89
C ALA A 51 4.86 -9.51 11.87
N VAL A 52 3.85 -8.80 12.34
CA VAL A 52 2.92 -8.06 11.47
C VAL A 52 3.66 -6.98 10.68
N HIS A 53 4.51 -6.17 11.30
CA HIS A 53 5.23 -5.10 10.58
C HIS A 53 6.28 -5.64 9.59
N LEU A 54 6.89 -6.80 9.89
CA LEU A 54 7.75 -7.50 8.93
C LEU A 54 6.98 -7.99 7.70
N LEU A 55 5.71 -8.37 7.85
CA LEU A 55 4.83 -8.72 6.72
C LEU A 55 4.32 -7.48 6.00
N LEU A 56 3.99 -6.41 6.73
CA LEU A 56 3.50 -5.16 6.14
C LEU A 56 4.55 -4.48 5.25
N LEU A 57 5.83 -4.54 5.62
CA LEU A 57 6.91 -3.91 4.84
C LEU A 57 6.91 -4.31 3.35
N PRO A 58 6.96 -5.62 2.97
CA PRO A 58 6.84 -6.02 1.58
C PRO A 58 5.42 -5.84 1.02
N LEU A 59 4.36 -5.98 1.83
CA LEU A 59 2.98 -5.83 1.35
C LEU A 59 2.65 -4.38 0.95
N PHE A 60 3.16 -3.38 1.67
CA PHE A 60 3.03 -1.98 1.29
C PHE A 60 3.86 -1.64 0.05
N ALA A 61 5.03 -2.28 -0.13
CA ALA A 61 5.78 -2.18 -1.38
C ALA A 61 4.97 -2.75 -2.56
N LEU A 62 4.35 -3.92 -2.38
CA LEU A 62 3.47 -4.55 -3.36
C LEU A 62 2.23 -3.72 -3.65
N LEU A 63 1.69 -2.99 -2.68
CA LEU A 63 0.58 -2.06 -2.91
C LEU A 63 0.99 -0.93 -3.87
N GLY A 64 2.19 -0.38 -3.70
CA GLY A 64 2.77 0.56 -4.66
C GLY A 64 2.94 -0.08 -6.05
N ALA A 65 3.42 -1.32 -6.11
CA ALA A 65 3.54 -2.07 -7.36
C ALA A 65 2.17 -2.29 -8.04
N ALA A 66 1.11 -2.57 -7.30
CA ALA A 66 -0.24 -2.71 -7.84
C ALA A 66 -0.70 -1.42 -8.53
N VAL A 67 -0.54 -0.27 -7.89
CA VAL A 67 -0.88 1.03 -8.50
C VAL A 67 -0.01 1.33 -9.72
N TYR A 68 1.29 0.99 -9.67
CA TYR A 68 2.19 1.13 -10.82
C TYR A 68 1.75 0.27 -12.01
N VAL A 69 1.36 -0.99 -11.76
CA VAL A 69 0.89 -1.95 -12.76
C VAL A 69 -0.41 -1.48 -13.43
N LEU A 70 -1.30 -0.81 -12.69
CA LEU A 70 -2.48 -0.15 -13.26
C LEU A 70 -2.09 1.04 -14.14
N LEU A 71 -1.08 1.82 -13.75
CA LEU A 71 -0.54 2.94 -14.54
C LEU A 71 0.29 2.50 -15.76
N ALA A 72 0.71 1.24 -15.84
CA ALA A 72 1.58 0.75 -16.91
C ALA A 72 0.93 0.81 -18.30
N GLY A 73 -0.40 0.72 -18.38
CA GLY A 73 -1.16 0.82 -19.63
C GLY A 73 -1.34 2.25 -20.18
N PHE A 74 -0.81 3.27 -19.49
CA PHE A 74 -0.99 4.67 -19.84
C PHE A 74 0.35 5.37 -20.12
N SER A 75 0.35 6.41 -20.94
CA SER A 75 1.55 7.17 -21.30
C SER A 75 1.29 8.68 -21.21
N GLY A 76 2.36 9.47 -21.20
CA GLY A 76 2.28 10.93 -21.10
C GLY A 76 2.44 11.48 -19.67
N ARG A 77 2.24 12.80 -19.53
CA ARG A 77 2.61 13.54 -18.31
C ARG A 77 1.86 13.09 -17.07
N THR A 78 0.54 12.87 -17.17
CA THR A 78 -0.29 12.47 -16.03
C THR A 78 0.12 11.08 -15.54
N ALA A 79 0.27 10.08 -16.42
CA ALA A 79 0.82 8.78 -16.07
C ALA A 79 2.22 8.85 -15.44
N THR A 80 3.12 9.71 -15.95
CA THR A 80 4.46 9.91 -15.36
C THR A 80 4.38 10.49 -13.95
N ILE A 81 3.55 11.51 -13.71
CA ILE A 81 3.32 12.07 -12.37
C ILE A 81 2.80 10.98 -11.42
N GLY A 82 1.88 10.13 -11.89
CA GLY A 82 1.38 9.01 -11.10
C GLY A 82 2.48 8.05 -10.66
N ARG A 83 3.38 7.66 -11.58
CA ARG A 83 4.53 6.79 -11.27
C ARG A 83 5.52 7.43 -10.30
N LEU A 84 5.76 8.74 -10.42
CA LEU A 84 6.56 9.48 -9.44
C LEU A 84 5.88 9.48 -8.07
N GLY A 85 4.56 9.65 -8.02
CA GLY A 85 3.77 9.50 -6.79
C GLY A 85 3.95 8.12 -6.15
N VAL A 86 3.90 7.04 -6.93
CA VAL A 86 4.20 5.69 -6.45
C VAL A 86 5.62 5.59 -5.89
N ALA A 87 6.62 6.12 -6.60
CA ALA A 87 8.00 6.07 -6.13
C ALA A 87 8.18 6.81 -4.79
N VAL A 88 7.60 8.01 -4.65
CA VAL A 88 7.57 8.77 -3.40
C VAL A 88 6.89 7.94 -2.30
N TYR A 89 5.72 7.36 -2.58
CA TYR A 89 5.03 6.49 -1.63
C TYR A 89 5.93 5.34 -1.15
N VAL A 90 6.48 4.56 -2.07
CA VAL A 90 7.30 3.38 -1.72
C VAL A 90 8.50 3.79 -0.86
N ILE A 91 9.22 4.85 -1.25
CA ILE A 91 10.42 5.29 -0.52
C ILE A 91 10.07 5.75 0.90
N PHE A 92 9.11 6.65 1.04
CA PHE A 92 8.83 7.29 2.32
C PHE A 92 7.97 6.41 3.24
N TYR A 93 6.99 5.70 2.69
CA TYR A 93 6.11 4.85 3.48
C TYR A 93 6.83 3.61 4.00
N ILE A 94 7.70 2.97 3.21
CA ILE A 94 8.57 1.88 3.71
C ILE A 94 9.53 2.40 4.80
N GLY A 95 10.07 3.61 4.63
CA GLY A 95 10.87 4.26 5.67
C GLY A 95 10.10 4.46 6.97
N PHE A 96 8.84 4.90 6.87
CA PHE A 96 7.92 4.99 7.99
C PHE A 96 7.68 3.61 8.64
N GLU A 97 7.29 2.57 7.88
CA GLU A 97 7.06 1.21 8.38
C GLU A 97 8.28 0.64 9.13
N ALA A 98 9.47 0.82 8.56
CA ALA A 98 10.70 0.30 9.13
C ALA A 98 11.01 0.92 10.49
N ILE A 99 10.68 2.20 10.69
CA ILE A 99 10.95 2.90 11.95
C ILE A 99 9.78 2.72 12.92
N ALA A 100 8.58 3.13 12.52
CA ALA A 100 7.38 3.12 13.38
C ALA A 100 6.97 1.69 13.78
N GLY A 101 7.09 0.74 12.85
CA GLY A 101 6.75 -0.65 13.07
C GLY A 101 7.91 -1.47 13.61
N ILE A 102 8.93 -1.68 12.76
CA ILE A 102 9.99 -2.67 13.03
C ILE A 102 10.94 -2.19 14.14
N ALA A 103 11.46 -0.96 14.06
CA ALA A 103 12.39 -0.47 15.10
C ALA A 103 11.71 -0.39 16.47
N THR A 104 10.47 0.09 16.53
CA THR A 104 9.62 0.06 17.73
C THR A 104 9.48 -1.37 18.27
N GLY A 105 9.11 -2.33 17.41
CA GLY A 105 8.97 -3.73 17.81
C GLY A 105 10.26 -4.34 18.36
N LEU A 106 11.41 -4.01 17.77
CA LEU A 106 12.72 -4.49 18.24
C LEU A 106 13.09 -3.89 19.60
N VAL A 107 12.87 -2.60 19.81
CA VAL A 107 13.09 -1.93 21.10
C VAL A 107 12.24 -2.61 22.17
N VAL A 108 10.94 -2.70 21.95
CA VAL A 108 9.98 -3.22 22.93
C VAL A 108 10.18 -4.72 23.21
N ARG A 109 10.50 -5.51 22.19
CA ARG A 109 10.78 -6.94 22.36
C ARG A 109 12.07 -7.18 23.15
N GLY A 110 13.08 -6.34 22.95
CA GLY A 110 14.38 -6.45 23.61
C GLY A 110 14.39 -6.13 25.10
N THR A 111 13.27 -5.62 25.64
CA THR A 111 13.22 -5.02 26.97
C THR A 111 12.41 -5.84 27.99
N GLY A 112 11.89 -7.01 27.59
CA GLY A 112 10.99 -7.84 28.41
C GLY A 112 11.58 -8.35 29.73
N SER A 113 12.91 -8.35 29.89
CA SER A 113 13.60 -8.73 31.13
C SER A 113 14.19 -7.54 31.91
N LEU A 114 14.06 -6.31 31.39
CA LEU A 114 14.62 -5.12 32.04
C LEU A 114 13.75 -4.71 33.22
N SER A 115 14.37 -4.05 34.20
CA SER A 115 13.67 -3.53 35.38
C SER A 115 14.26 -2.21 35.86
N GLY A 116 13.51 -1.48 36.69
CA GLY A 116 13.96 -0.23 37.27
C GLY A 116 14.34 0.81 36.22
N ALA A 117 15.53 1.40 36.35
CA ALA A 117 16.00 2.48 35.47
C ALA A 117 16.12 2.05 33.99
N GLU A 118 16.44 0.79 33.72
CA GLU A 118 16.59 0.29 32.34
C GLU A 118 15.24 0.23 31.62
N GLN A 119 14.18 -0.16 32.33
CA GLN A 119 12.82 -0.17 31.79
C GLN A 119 12.30 1.25 31.52
N VAL A 120 12.65 2.21 32.39
CA VAL A 120 12.34 3.64 32.17
C VAL A 120 13.05 4.17 30.92
N GLY A 121 14.32 3.82 30.74
CA GLY A 121 15.07 4.19 29.53
C GLY A 121 14.49 3.60 28.25
N ALA A 122 14.03 2.35 28.30
CA ALA A 122 13.36 1.67 27.19
C ALA A 122 12.04 2.36 26.79
N ALA A 123 11.21 2.69 27.78
CA ALA A 123 9.96 3.44 27.54
C ALA A 123 10.25 4.82 26.94
N ALA A 124 11.27 5.53 27.43
CA ALA A 124 11.68 6.81 26.85
C ALA A 124 12.19 6.70 25.40
N ALA A 125 12.91 5.63 25.07
CA ALA A 125 13.35 5.36 23.70
C ALA A 125 12.18 5.05 22.76
N TYR A 126 11.21 4.26 23.25
CA TYR A 126 9.94 4.02 22.55
C TYR A 126 9.21 5.34 22.26
N ASP A 127 9.02 6.17 23.30
CA ASP A 127 8.33 7.46 23.17
C ASP A 127 9.03 8.39 22.18
N ALA A 128 10.38 8.43 22.21
CA ALA A 128 11.17 9.21 21.26
C ALA A 128 10.95 8.79 19.79
N ILE A 129 10.71 7.51 19.53
CA ILE A 129 10.39 7.01 18.19
C ILE A 129 8.96 7.40 17.81
N VAL A 130 7.97 7.04 18.64
CA VAL A 130 6.55 7.16 18.26
C VAL A 130 6.06 8.61 18.23
N THR A 131 6.74 9.53 18.93
CA THR A 131 6.44 10.97 18.90
C THR A 131 7.34 11.75 17.94
N SER A 132 8.24 11.08 17.23
CA SER A 132 9.20 11.73 16.33
C SER A 132 8.49 12.45 15.16
N PRO A 133 8.71 13.76 14.98
CA PRO A 133 8.20 14.48 13.82
C PRO A 133 8.74 13.93 12.50
N VAL A 134 9.95 13.37 12.50
CA VAL A 134 10.57 12.78 11.32
C VAL A 134 9.74 11.58 10.85
N VAL A 135 9.35 10.71 11.77
CA VAL A 135 8.50 9.53 11.46
C VAL A 135 7.16 9.99 10.89
N GLY A 136 6.54 11.02 11.49
CA GLY A 136 5.31 11.62 10.97
C GLY A 136 5.45 12.21 9.56
N VAL A 137 6.58 12.87 9.27
CA VAL A 137 6.87 13.42 7.93
C VAL A 137 7.05 12.31 6.89
N LEU A 138 7.70 11.20 7.24
CA LEU A 138 7.83 10.04 6.35
C LEU A 138 6.44 9.48 5.99
N ALA A 139 5.56 9.29 6.97
CA ALA A 139 4.19 8.85 6.75
C ALA A 139 3.44 9.83 5.83
N LEU A 140 3.52 11.13 6.12
CA LEU A 140 2.84 12.18 5.35
C LEU A 140 3.29 12.21 3.88
N LEU A 141 4.60 12.15 3.62
CA LEU A 141 5.15 12.12 2.27
C LEU A 141 4.72 10.85 1.53
N GLY A 142 4.72 9.72 2.23
CA GLY A 142 4.23 8.45 1.71
C GLY A 142 2.76 8.53 1.27
N ILE A 143 1.89 8.98 2.17
CA ILE A 143 0.46 9.19 1.93
C ILE A 143 0.23 10.16 0.78
N ALA A 144 0.92 11.29 0.76
CA ALA A 144 0.80 12.30 -0.30
C ALA A 144 1.20 11.73 -1.67
N GLY A 145 2.30 10.98 -1.74
CA GLY A 145 2.74 10.28 -2.95
C GLY A 145 1.66 9.32 -3.47
N MET A 146 1.05 8.54 -2.57
CA MET A 146 -0.02 7.60 -2.92
C MET A 146 -1.28 8.31 -3.42
N ILE A 147 -1.70 9.40 -2.77
CA ILE A 147 -2.84 10.21 -3.22
C ILE A 147 -2.58 10.74 -4.64
N VAL A 148 -1.38 11.29 -4.90
CA VAL A 148 -1.00 11.76 -6.24
C VAL A 148 -1.08 10.63 -7.27
N ALA A 149 -0.59 9.44 -6.93
CA ALA A 149 -0.64 8.27 -7.79
C ALA A 149 -2.07 7.85 -8.15
N VAL A 150 -2.95 7.73 -7.14
CA VAL A 150 -4.34 7.33 -7.33
C VAL A 150 -5.13 8.38 -8.10
N VAL A 151 -4.92 9.67 -7.84
CA VAL A 151 -5.56 10.75 -8.60
C VAL A 151 -5.11 10.73 -10.06
N ALA A 152 -3.81 10.59 -10.33
CA ALA A 152 -3.30 10.48 -11.70
C ALA A 152 -3.90 9.27 -12.43
N LEU A 153 -3.95 8.11 -11.77
CA LEU A 153 -4.56 6.90 -12.31
C LEU A 153 -6.05 7.09 -12.59
N ALA A 154 -6.79 7.72 -11.66
CA ALA A 154 -8.20 8.04 -11.84
C ALA A 154 -8.44 8.92 -13.06
N LEU A 155 -7.61 9.95 -13.27
CA LEU A 155 -7.70 10.83 -14.44
C LEU A 155 -7.46 10.07 -15.75
N GLU A 156 -6.46 9.20 -15.79
CA GLU A 156 -6.17 8.35 -16.96
C GLU A 156 -7.31 7.37 -17.26
N LEU A 157 -7.85 6.71 -16.23
CA LEU A 157 -9.00 5.82 -16.35
C LEU A 157 -10.25 6.57 -16.84
N ARG A 158 -10.53 7.76 -16.31
CA ARG A 158 -11.64 8.61 -16.78
C ARG A 158 -11.48 9.03 -18.23
N ARG A 159 -10.28 9.43 -18.65
CA ARG A 159 -9.97 9.77 -20.05
C ARG A 159 -10.12 8.57 -20.99
N ALA A 160 -9.87 7.37 -20.48
CA ALA A 160 -10.05 6.12 -21.21
C ALA A 160 -11.50 5.60 -21.24
N GLY A 161 -12.45 6.30 -20.61
CA GLY A 161 -13.86 5.89 -20.60
C GLY A 161 -14.22 4.84 -19.53
N ALA A 162 -13.34 4.55 -18.57
CA ALA A 162 -13.65 3.59 -17.51
C ALA A 162 -14.83 4.07 -16.63
N PRO A 163 -15.69 3.16 -16.13
CA PRO A 163 -16.83 3.52 -15.27
C PRO A 163 -16.40 4.27 -14.00
N THR A 164 -17.21 5.24 -13.55
CA THR A 164 -16.86 6.09 -12.39
C THR A 164 -16.78 5.30 -11.08
N VAL A 165 -17.67 4.33 -10.88
CA VAL A 165 -17.75 3.56 -9.62
C VAL A 165 -16.43 2.87 -9.26
N PRO A 166 -15.85 2.00 -10.11
CA PRO A 166 -14.60 1.34 -9.76
C PRO A 166 -13.43 2.31 -9.61
N ILE A 167 -13.45 3.48 -10.26
CA ILE A 167 -12.44 4.53 -10.06
C ILE A 167 -12.54 5.15 -8.66
N VAL A 168 -13.76 5.43 -8.19
CA VAL A 168 -13.99 5.93 -6.83
C VAL A 168 -13.55 4.89 -5.80
N LEU A 169 -13.80 3.60 -6.07
CA LEU A 169 -13.35 2.51 -5.19
C LEU A 169 -11.82 2.42 -5.03
N LEU A 170 -11.03 2.93 -5.99
CA LEU A 170 -9.56 3.01 -5.85
C LEU A 170 -9.13 3.97 -4.73
N ALA A 171 -10.00 4.87 -4.26
CA ALA A 171 -9.77 5.66 -3.05
C ALA A 171 -9.63 4.78 -1.79
N GLY A 172 -9.98 3.50 -1.86
CA GLY A 172 -9.67 2.52 -0.83
C GLY A 172 -8.18 2.45 -0.47
N VAL A 173 -7.28 2.71 -1.43
CA VAL A 173 -5.83 2.72 -1.19
C VAL A 173 -5.41 3.82 -0.20
N PRO A 174 -5.66 5.12 -0.45
CA PRO A 174 -5.31 6.16 0.52
C PRO A 174 -6.07 6.02 1.83
N ILE A 175 -7.30 5.47 1.85
CA ILE A 175 -8.01 5.16 3.11
C ILE A 175 -7.20 4.17 3.96
N ALA A 176 -6.69 3.11 3.34
CA ALA A 176 -5.90 2.10 4.06
C ALA A 176 -4.55 2.63 4.55
N VAL A 177 -3.86 3.39 3.71
CA VAL A 177 -2.55 3.96 4.04
C VAL A 177 -2.67 5.02 5.15
N VAL A 178 -3.78 5.76 5.23
CA VAL A 178 -4.06 6.69 6.33
C VAL A 178 -4.48 5.95 7.61
N GLY A 179 -5.24 4.87 7.47
CA GLY A 179 -5.72 4.07 8.61
C GLY A 179 -4.61 3.32 9.35
N HIS A 180 -3.65 2.75 8.61
CA HIS A 180 -2.42 2.13 9.09
C HIS A 180 -2.53 1.40 10.45
N GLY A 181 -3.32 0.33 10.52
CA GLY A 181 -3.46 -0.49 11.73
C GLY A 181 -4.25 0.14 12.87
N GLY A 182 -4.83 1.33 12.67
CA GLY A 182 -5.64 2.05 13.65
C GLY A 182 -7.07 1.51 13.84
N GLY A 183 -7.39 0.34 13.29
CA GLY A 183 -8.70 -0.30 13.35
C GLY A 183 -9.05 -1.01 12.05
N SER A 184 -10.32 -1.35 11.84
CA SER A 184 -10.76 -2.11 10.64
C SER A 184 -10.89 -1.26 9.37
N ILE A 185 -10.67 0.06 9.45
CA ILE A 185 -10.93 0.99 8.33
C ILE A 185 -9.99 0.76 7.15
N ASP A 186 -8.78 0.28 7.41
CA ASP A 186 -7.77 0.03 6.41
C ASP A 186 -7.98 -1.28 5.65
N ALA A 187 -8.45 -2.32 6.32
CA ALA A 187 -8.95 -3.54 5.71
C ALA A 187 -10.18 -3.26 4.85
N VAL A 188 -11.08 -2.36 5.29
CA VAL A 188 -12.20 -1.86 4.47
C VAL A 188 -11.65 -1.12 3.24
N GLY A 189 -10.65 -0.26 3.41
CA GLY A 189 -9.96 0.40 2.30
C GLY A 189 -9.39 -0.59 1.27
N MET A 190 -8.73 -1.66 1.74
CA MET A 190 -8.22 -2.72 0.88
C MET A 190 -9.33 -3.50 0.18
N ALA A 191 -10.45 -3.77 0.84
CA ALA A 191 -11.61 -4.40 0.22
C ALA A 191 -12.22 -3.52 -0.89
N LEU A 192 -12.34 -2.20 -0.67
CA LEU A 192 -12.79 -1.25 -1.69
C LEU A 192 -11.84 -1.26 -2.90
N PHE A 193 -10.54 -1.17 -2.66
CA PHE A 193 -9.54 -1.22 -3.72
C PHE A 193 -9.60 -2.53 -4.51
N LEU A 194 -9.69 -3.67 -3.83
CA LEU A 194 -9.85 -4.98 -4.45
C LEU A 194 -11.07 -5.03 -5.37
N VAL A 195 -12.24 -4.58 -4.92
CA VAL A 195 -13.45 -4.57 -5.74
C VAL A 195 -13.28 -3.67 -6.96
N GLY A 196 -12.70 -2.48 -6.78
CA GLY A 196 -12.40 -1.56 -7.88
C GLY A 196 -11.48 -2.18 -8.94
N VAL A 197 -10.39 -2.83 -8.49
CA VAL A 197 -9.43 -3.51 -9.35
C VAL A 197 -10.05 -4.68 -10.09
N VAL A 198 -10.77 -5.57 -9.39
CA VAL A 198 -11.44 -6.72 -10.00
C VAL A 198 -12.43 -6.26 -11.08
N TRP A 199 -13.18 -5.19 -10.83
CA TRP A 199 -14.06 -4.62 -11.84
C TRP A 199 -13.27 -4.07 -13.03
N LEU A 200 -12.23 -3.28 -12.81
CA LEU A 200 -11.45 -2.70 -13.93
C LEU A 200 -10.74 -3.76 -14.76
N GLU A 201 -10.20 -4.81 -14.14
CA GLU A 201 -9.42 -5.83 -14.84
C GLU A 201 -10.31 -6.86 -15.58
N PHE A 202 -11.47 -7.21 -15.03
CA PHE A 202 -12.29 -8.31 -15.55
C PHE A 202 -13.68 -7.88 -16.05
N GLY A 203 -14.17 -6.71 -15.62
CA GLY A 203 -15.52 -6.21 -15.93
C GLY A 203 -15.54 -4.98 -16.82
N TRP A 204 -14.38 -4.46 -17.22
CA TRP A 204 -14.27 -3.33 -18.15
C TRP A 204 -13.26 -3.64 -19.26
N HIS A 205 -13.62 -3.32 -20.49
CA HIS A 205 -12.72 -3.36 -21.63
C HIS A 205 -12.62 -1.96 -22.21
N ARG A 206 -11.39 -1.48 -22.36
CA ARG A 206 -11.13 -0.23 -23.03
C ARG A 206 -11.49 -0.40 -24.50
N GLU A 207 -12.35 0.47 -25.02
CA GLU A 207 -12.64 0.49 -26.46
C GLU A 207 -11.34 0.73 -27.21
N SER A 208 -10.95 -0.24 -28.05
CA SER A 208 -9.91 -0.02 -29.03
C SER A 208 -10.43 1.04 -29.98
N THR A 209 -9.81 2.21 -30.00
CA THR A 209 -10.06 3.18 -31.07
C THR A 209 -9.65 2.51 -32.37
N HIS A 210 -10.61 1.91 -33.08
CA HIS A 210 -10.49 1.63 -34.49
C HIS A 210 -10.28 3.00 -35.16
N HIS A 211 -9.03 3.34 -35.47
CA HIS A 211 -8.80 4.20 -36.62
C HIS A 211 -9.21 3.39 -37.84
N GLU A 212 -10.51 3.39 -38.11
CA GLU A 212 -11.01 3.12 -39.45
C GLU A 212 -10.26 4.06 -40.37
N GLY A 213 -9.56 3.47 -41.33
CA GLY A 213 -8.85 4.19 -42.36
C GLY A 213 -9.79 5.22 -42.98
N VAL A 214 -9.34 6.47 -43.00
CA VAL A 214 -9.85 7.45 -43.93
C VAL A 214 -8.93 7.39 -45.15
N PRO A 215 -9.32 6.71 -46.24
CA PRO A 215 -8.76 6.98 -47.54
C PRO A 215 -9.46 8.20 -48.16
N ALA A 216 -8.70 9.26 -48.39
CA ALA A 216 -8.80 10.14 -49.56
C ALA A 216 -7.48 10.89 -49.72
#